data_AF-A0A7X9MTK8-F1
#
_entry.id   AF-A0A7X9MTK8-F1
#
_cell.length_a   1.000
_cell.length_b   1.000
_cell.length_c   1.000
_cell.angle_alpha   90.00
_cell.angle_beta   90.00
_cell.angle_gamma   90.00
#
_symmetry.space_group_name_H-M   'P 1'
#
loop_
_entity.id
_entity.type
_entity.pdbx_description
1 polymer ?
#
loop_
_entity_poly.entity_id
_entity_poly.type
_entity_poly.pdbx_seq_one_letter_code
_entity_poly.pdbx_strand_id
1 'polypeptide(L)' 'MEILLWILGLIILYVVIYTAVRDAIEKSEVGKIIIKRFGTKDELVSLSDLEIEKELENEERK' A
#
# COMPACT_ATOMS: atom_id res chain seq x y z
N MET A 1 -30.82 -19.19 -5.25
CA MET A 1 -29.54 -18.94 -5.97
C MET A 1 -29.29 -17.46 -6.25
N GLU A 2 -30.03 -16.51 -5.66
CA GLU A 2 -29.79 -15.07 -5.86
C GLU A 2 -28.78 -14.47 -4.88
N ILE A 3 -28.68 -15.03 -3.67
CA ILE A 3 -27.78 -14.54 -2.62
C ILE A 3 -26.30 -14.57 -3.01
N LEU A 4 -25.88 -15.55 -3.83
CA LEU A 4 -24.50 -15.64 -4.30
C LEU A 4 -24.13 -14.48 -5.24
N LEU A 5 -25.06 -14.05 -6.10
CA LEU A 5 -24.86 -12.90 -6.98
C LEU A 5 -24.78 -11.59 -6.20
N TRP A 6 -25.60 -11.46 -5.16
CA TRP A 6 -25.53 -10.33 -4.23
C TRP A 6 -24.20 -10.27 -3.48
N ILE A 7 -23.72 -11.39 -2.96
CA ILE A 7 -22.42 -11.47 -2.29
C ILE A 7 -21.30 -11.12 -3.27
N LEU A 8 -21.35 -11.65 -4.49
CA LEU A 8 -20.37 -11.32 -5.53
C LEU A 8 -20.38 -9.82 -5.87
N GLY A 9 -21.56 -9.21 -5.95
CA GLY A 9 -21.70 -7.77 -6.15
C GLY A 9 -21.06 -6.95 -5.03
N LEU A 10 -21.24 -7.36 -3.77
CA LEU A 10 -20.63 -6.70 -2.62
C LEU A 10 -19.10 -6.83 -2.62
N ILE A 11 -18.58 -7.99 -3.04
CA ILE A 11 -17.12 -8.21 -3.17
C ILE A 11 -16.55 -7.28 -4.24
N ILE A 12 -17.18 -7.22 -5.41
CA ILE A 12 -16.75 -6.33 -6.50
C ILE A 12 -16.80 -4.87 -6.05
N LEU A 13 -17.89 -4.46 -5.39
CA LEU A 13 -18.04 -3.11 -4.87
C LEU A 13 -16.94 -2.76 -3.84
N TYR A 14 -16.65 -3.68 -2.93
CA TYR A 14 -15.55 -3.52 -1.96
C TYR A 14 -14.22 -3.29 -2.68
N VAL A 15 -13.90 -4.12 -3.68
CA VAL A 15 -12.65 -4.00 -4.44
C VAL A 15 -12.57 -2.64 -5.13
N VAL A 16 -13.63 -2.19 -5.79
CA VAL A 16 -13.67 -0.90 -6.50
C VAL A 16 -13.46 0.27 -5.53
N ILE A 17 -14.12 0.25 -4.36
CA ILE A 17 -13.94 1.30 -3.35
C ILE A 17 -12.52 1.27 -2.81
N TYR A 18 -12.01 0.09 -2.45
CA TYR A 18 -10.65 -0.07 -1.93
C TYR A 18 -9.60 0.44 -2.91
N THR A 19 -9.68 0.07 -4.19
CA THR A 19 -8.72 0.50 -5.21
C THR A 19 -8.81 1.99 -5.48
N ALA A 20 -10.01 2.56 -5.56
CA ALA A 20 -10.19 4.00 -5.74
C ALA A 20 -9.64 4.81 -4.56
N VAL A 21 -9.90 4.37 -3.32
CA VAL A 21 -9.36 5.01 -2.12
C VAL A 21 -7.83 4.90 -2.08
N ARG A 22 -7.28 3.72 -2.38
CA ARG A 22 -5.83 3.51 -2.41
C ARG A 22 -5.15 4.38 -3.47
N ASP A 23 -5.66 4.40 -4.69
CA ASP A 23 -5.13 5.25 -5.78
C ASP A 23 -5.21 6.74 -5.43
N ALA A 24 -6.30 7.17 -4.78
CA ALA A 24 -6.45 8.54 -4.31
C ALA A 24 -5.43 8.92 -3.22
N ILE A 25 -5.16 8.02 -2.27
CA ILE A 25 -4.16 8.25 -1.23
C ILE A 25 -2.74 8.26 -1.83
N GLU A 26 -2.41 7.31 -2.71
CA GLU A 26 -1.09 7.22 -3.35
C GLU A 26 -0.79 8.44 -4.25
N LYS A 27 -1.80 9.01 -4.93
CA LYS A 27 -1.63 10.22 -5.77
C LYS A 27 -1.65 11.53 -5.00
N SER A 28 -2.28 11.57 -3.82
CA SER A 28 -2.41 12.78 -3.01
C SER A 28 -1.14 13.10 -2.22
N GLU A 29 -0.72 14.37 -2.21
CA GLU A 29 0.38 14.83 -1.35
C GLU A 29 0.07 14.63 0.13
N VAL A 30 -1.17 14.87 0.54
CA VAL A 30 -1.62 14.66 1.92
C VAL A 30 -1.64 13.16 2.25
N GLY A 31 -2.06 12.32 1.31
CA GLY A 31 -2.03 10.87 1.45
C GLY A 31 -0.62 10.34 1.66
N LYS A 32 0.35 10.81 0.86
CA LYS A 32 1.77 10.51 1.03
C LYS A 32 2.32 10.96 2.38
N ILE A 33 1.92 12.14 2.88
CA ILE A 33 2.35 12.62 4.21
C ILE A 33 1.79 11.74 5.32
N ILE A 34 0.51 11.34 5.22
CA ILE A 34 -0.13 10.46 6.21
C ILE A 34 0.56 9.10 6.21
N ILE A 35 0.79 8.51 5.03
CA ILE A 35 1.55 7.26 4.90
C ILE A 35 2.95 7.41 5.50
N LYS A 36 3.68 8.49 5.19
CA LYS A 36 5.04 8.72 5.70
C LYS A 36 5.10 8.90 7.22
N ARG A 37 4.06 9.47 7.85
CA ARG A 37 4.04 9.75 9.30
C ARG A 37 3.39 8.64 10.13
N PHE A 38 2.43 7.93 9.56
CA PHE A 38 1.54 7.01 10.27
C PHE A 38 1.39 5.65 9.62
N GLY A 39 1.97 5.43 8.43
CA GLY A 39 1.97 4.14 7.75
C GLY A 39 2.77 3.11 8.53
N THR A 40 2.16 1.95 8.80
CA THR A 40 2.85 0.79 9.36
C THR A 40 3.89 0.31 8.34
N LYS A 41 5.09 -0.06 8.82
CA LYS A 41 6.29 -0.39 8.01
C LYS A 41 6.07 -1.43 6.89
N ASP A 42 4.98 -2.18 6.91
CA ASP A 42 4.68 -3.23 5.94
C ASP A 42 4.33 -2.72 4.52
N GLU A 43 3.91 -1.45 4.37
CA GLU A 43 3.57 -0.88 3.04
C GLU A 43 4.65 0.03 2.45
N LEU A 44 5.71 0.33 3.21
CA LEU A 44 6.73 1.32 2.86
C LEU A 44 8.13 0.74 2.76
N VAL A 45 8.29 -0.50 2.27
CA VAL A 45 9.57 -0.85 1.64
C VAL A 45 9.58 -0.16 0.27
N SER A 46 9.81 1.15 0.29
CA SER A 46 10.13 1.87 -0.93
C SER A 46 11.41 1.24 -1.47
N LEU A 47 11.49 0.99 -2.78
CA LEU A 47 12.69 0.41 -3.41
C LEU A 47 13.97 1.18 -3.02
N SER A 48 13.84 2.47 -2.71
CA SER A 48 14.91 3.33 -2.19
C SER A 48 15.40 2.90 -0.80
N ASP A 49 14.51 2.54 0.12
CA ASP A 49 14.89 2.15 1.48
C ASP A 49 15.51 0.75 1.50
N LEU A 50 15.06 -0.14 0.61
CA LEU A 50 15.66 -1.46 0.40
C LEU A 50 17.08 -1.35 -0.19
N GLU A 51 17.30 -0.40 -1.09
CA GLU A 51 18.62 -0.13 -1.68
C GLU A 51 19.58 0.47 -0.64
N ILE A 52 19.08 1.37 0.21
CA ILE A 52 19.84 1.94 1.34
C ILE A 52 20.21 0.85 2.37
N GLU A 53 19.27 -0.03 2.74
CA GLU A 53 19.54 -1.12 3.69
C GLU A 53 20.58 -2.10 3.13
N LYS A 54 20.51 -2.40 1.83
CA LYS A 54 21.47 -3.28 1.15
C LYS A 54 22.86 -2.65 1.02
N GLU A 55 22.95 -1.34 0.81
CA GLU A 55 24.23 -0.60 0.85
C GLU A 55 24.84 -0.65 2.25
N LEU A 56 24.06 -0.38 3.30
CA LEU A 56 24.51 -0.40 4.70
C LEU A 56 24.98 -1.79 5.14
N GLU A 57 24.25 -2.86 4.78
CA GLU A 57 24.65 -4.25 5.09
C GLU A 57 25.98 -4.64 4.41
N ASN A 58 26.27 -4.06 3.25
CA ASN A 58 27.49 -4.35 2.50
C ASN A 58 28.71 -3.60 3.04
N GLU A 59 28.51 -2.44 3.68
CA GLU A 59 29.55 -1.72 4.42
C GLU A 59 29.93 -2.44 5.73
N GLU A 60 28.97 -3.02 6.46
CA GLU A 60 29.25 -3.74 7.71
C GLU A 60 29.99 -5.07 7.52
N ARG A 61 29.92 -5.66 6.32
CA ARG A 61 30.65 -6.90 5.98
C ARG A 61 32.08 -6.69 5.48
N LYS A 62 32.56 -5.45 5.42
CA LYS A 62 33.89 -5.10 4.90
C LYS A 62 34.85 -4.73 6.03
#